data_AF-A0A939YXQ0-F1
#
_entry.id   AF-A0A939YXQ0-F1
#
_cell.length_a   1.000
_cell.length_b   1.000
_cell.length_c   1.000
_cell.angle_alpha   90.00
_cell.angle_beta   90.00
_cell.angle_gamma   90.00
#
_symmetry.space_group_name_H-M   'P 1'
#
loop_
_entity.id
_entity.type
_entity.pdbx_description
1 polymer ?
#
loop_
_entity_poly.entity_id
_entity_poly.type
_entity_poly.pdbx_seq_one_letter_code
_entity_poly.pdbx_strand_id
1 'polypeptide(L)'
;MKKLFCILIAVLLVALCAAPAFAAGPETAAATKNNGSPYYILVNRRANCVTVYGLDPAGYYSIPVRAMVASTGKAGCETPPGTFSISNRAAWMYMADGSYGQYATRFNGAILFHSICYKKKDPSTLMTYEYNALGGSASLGCVRLQTADAKWVFDNCPQGTKVTVYDADSPGPLGKPDTLLSQISAEQDNGWDPSDPRAENPWKNVIGDKAGTSSAYLGMPFKDVTVKDWFYPHVLGAYRADLMRGTAADTFAPQSTLTYAQALQMVYNLRTDKAVPEVPAGSLWYAPALKWAEDNGITLPEDATFAPDANIPRQMFALYLFRLAKGEAKDPDGTLAAYADADRISAFCRDALSWASEQGIMGGYNGKILPHAGLTRAEAATMLLRYTEL
;
A
#
# COMPACT_ATOMS: atom_id res chain seq x y z
N MET A 1 -32.39 -60.27 -37.90
CA MET A 1 -32.08 -60.27 -36.44
C MET A 1 -31.04 -59.18 -36.16
N LYS A 2 -31.40 -58.20 -35.30
CA LYS A 2 -30.55 -57.32 -34.44
C LYS A 2 -29.36 -56.57 -35.10
N LYS A 3 -29.52 -55.25 -35.38
CA LYS A 3 -29.04 -54.06 -34.60
C LYS A 3 -27.51 -53.80 -34.74
N LEU A 4 -27.03 -52.77 -35.44
CA LEU A 4 -26.95 -51.30 -35.19
C LEU A 4 -25.54 -50.87 -34.66
N PHE A 5 -25.08 -49.69 -35.09
CA PHE A 5 -23.90 -48.86 -34.70
C PHE A 5 -22.56 -49.13 -35.42
N CYS A 6 -22.02 -48.25 -36.30
CA CYS A 6 -21.65 -46.82 -36.25
C CYS A 6 -20.21 -46.55 -35.74
N ILE A 7 -19.32 -46.30 -36.72
CA ILE A 7 -18.25 -45.28 -36.84
C ILE A 7 -17.57 -44.78 -35.54
N LEU A 8 -16.24 -44.94 -35.48
CA LEU A 8 -15.37 -43.92 -34.88
C LEU A 8 -14.03 -43.83 -35.62
N ILE A 9 -13.85 -42.70 -36.32
CA ILE A 9 -12.57 -42.21 -36.87
C ILE A 9 -11.82 -41.57 -35.70
N ALA A 10 -10.61 -42.06 -35.42
CA ALA A 10 -9.71 -41.46 -34.45
C ALA A 10 -9.11 -40.17 -35.04
N VAL A 11 -9.69 -39.02 -34.71
CA VAL A 11 -9.07 -37.70 -34.93
C VAL A 11 -8.13 -37.45 -33.77
N LEU A 12 -6.83 -37.49 -34.05
CA LEU A 12 -5.77 -37.08 -33.13
C LEU A 12 -5.80 -35.55 -33.02
N LEU A 13 -6.60 -35.02 -32.09
CA LEU A 13 -6.61 -33.61 -31.73
C LEU A 13 -5.36 -33.30 -30.89
N VAL A 14 -4.30 -32.84 -31.55
CA VAL A 14 -3.24 -32.08 -30.88
C VAL A 14 -3.86 -30.74 -30.52
N ALA A 15 -4.40 -30.64 -29.30
CA ALA A 15 -4.76 -29.36 -28.71
C ALA A 15 -3.46 -28.58 -28.48
N LEU A 16 -3.08 -27.75 -29.46
CA LEU A 16 -2.27 -26.58 -29.17
C LEU A 16 -3.10 -25.74 -28.18
N CYS A 17 -2.77 -25.83 -26.89
CA CYS A 17 -3.14 -24.80 -25.93
C CYS A 17 -2.39 -23.53 -26.32
N ALA A 18 -2.88 -22.83 -27.34
CA ALA A 18 -2.68 -21.41 -27.45
C ALA A 18 -3.41 -20.81 -26.25
N ALA A 19 -2.65 -20.54 -25.18
CA ALA A 19 -3.10 -19.64 -24.14
C ALA A 19 -3.67 -18.40 -24.84
N PRO A 20 -4.85 -17.88 -24.44
CA PRO A 20 -5.36 -16.67 -25.03
C PRO A 20 -4.29 -15.60 -24.82
N ALA A 21 -3.76 -15.08 -25.93
CA ALA A 21 -2.92 -13.90 -25.92
C ALA A 21 -3.80 -12.77 -25.38
N PHE A 22 -3.71 -12.53 -24.08
CA PHE A 22 -4.19 -11.30 -23.48
C PHE A 22 -3.46 -10.17 -24.21
N ALA A 23 -4.23 -9.31 -24.87
CA ALA A 23 -3.72 -8.10 -25.46
C ALA A 23 -2.97 -7.30 -24.39
N ALA A 24 -1.69 -7.06 -24.60
CA ALA A 24 -0.83 -6.34 -23.68
C ALA A 24 -1.34 -4.90 -23.48
N GLY A 25 -1.95 -4.64 -22.33
CA GLY A 25 -2.06 -3.30 -21.75
C GLY A 25 -0.73 -2.90 -21.09
N PRO A 26 -0.46 -1.61 -20.86
CA PRO A 26 0.86 -1.13 -20.48
C PRO A 26 1.28 -1.69 -19.13
N GLU A 27 2.47 -2.30 -19.09
CA GLU A 27 3.14 -2.82 -17.90
C GLU A 27 3.31 -1.71 -16.84
N THR A 28 2.39 -1.66 -15.87
CA THR A 28 2.38 -0.63 -14.82
C THR A 28 3.12 -1.12 -13.58
N ALA A 29 4.44 -0.89 -13.52
CA ALA A 29 5.39 -1.15 -12.42
C ALA A 29 5.55 -2.62 -11.94
N ALA A 30 4.47 -3.40 -11.88
CA ALA A 30 4.40 -4.78 -11.40
C ALA A 30 5.32 -5.78 -12.12
N ALA A 31 5.92 -5.40 -13.26
CA ALA A 31 6.88 -6.21 -14.01
C ALA A 31 8.31 -5.64 -14.05
N THR A 32 8.56 -4.44 -13.48
CA THR A 32 9.91 -3.87 -13.53
C THR A 32 10.78 -4.48 -12.44
N LYS A 33 11.84 -5.18 -12.85
CA LYS A 33 12.87 -5.70 -11.94
C LYS A 33 13.72 -4.60 -11.32
N ASN A 34 14.19 -4.83 -10.10
CA ASN A 34 15.06 -3.94 -9.34
C ASN A 34 16.21 -3.37 -10.20
N ASN A 35 16.37 -2.05 -10.17
CA ASN A 35 17.43 -1.32 -10.88
C ASN A 35 18.47 -0.68 -9.94
N GLY A 36 18.48 -1.08 -8.66
CA GLY A 36 19.32 -0.51 -7.61
C GLY A 36 18.68 0.66 -6.85
N SER A 37 17.53 1.17 -7.31
CA SER A 37 16.77 2.21 -6.60
C SER A 37 15.80 1.60 -5.57
N PRO A 38 15.54 2.26 -4.43
CA PRO A 38 14.52 1.79 -3.49
C PRO A 38 13.10 1.88 -4.08
N TYR A 39 12.90 2.75 -5.07
CA TYR A 39 11.59 3.06 -5.62
C TYR A 39 11.57 3.15 -7.14
N TYR A 40 10.37 2.96 -7.67
CA TYR A 40 9.96 3.23 -9.04
C TYR A 40 8.74 4.14 -9.04
N ILE A 41 8.67 5.10 -9.95
CA ILE A 41 7.57 6.08 -10.00
C ILE A 41 6.78 5.90 -11.30
N LEU A 42 5.46 5.84 -11.17
CA LEU A 42 4.50 5.92 -12.27
C LEU A 42 3.78 7.26 -12.23
N VAL A 43 3.70 7.93 -13.37
CA VAL A 43 2.96 9.18 -13.56
C VAL A 43 1.85 8.94 -14.56
N ASN A 44 0.61 8.87 -14.08
CA ASN A 44 -0.56 8.79 -14.95
C ASN A 44 -1.05 10.20 -15.29
N ARG A 45 -0.88 10.62 -16.54
CA ARG A 45 -1.27 11.97 -16.98
C ARG A 45 -2.78 12.15 -17.05
N ARG A 46 -3.49 11.12 -17.51
CA ARG A 46 -4.94 11.15 -17.69
C ARG A 46 -5.69 11.17 -16.36
N ALA A 47 -5.21 10.39 -15.38
CA ALA A 47 -5.76 10.45 -14.01
C ALA A 47 -5.19 11.59 -13.17
N ASN A 48 -4.08 12.22 -13.60
CA ASN A 48 -3.36 13.23 -12.83
C ASN A 48 -2.96 12.70 -11.43
N CYS A 49 -2.33 11.51 -11.44
CA CYS A 49 -1.94 10.76 -10.25
C CYS A 49 -0.51 10.24 -10.41
N VAL A 50 0.30 10.36 -9.36
CA VAL A 50 1.62 9.74 -9.26
C VAL A 50 1.53 8.58 -8.29
N THR A 51 1.97 7.38 -8.69
CA THR A 51 2.09 6.23 -7.79
C THR A 51 3.55 5.81 -7.67
N VAL A 52 4.03 5.63 -6.43
CA VAL A 52 5.36 5.15 -6.12
C VAL A 52 5.27 3.70 -5.68
N TYR A 53 6.15 2.87 -6.24
CA TYR A 53 6.24 1.43 -5.96
C TYR A 53 7.57 1.09 -5.29
N GLY A 54 7.49 0.27 -4.24
CA GLY A 54 8.62 -0.40 -3.61
C GLY A 54 8.80 -1.83 -4.15
N LEU A 55 9.89 -2.47 -3.74
CA LEU A 55 10.24 -3.84 -4.15
C LEU A 55 9.45 -4.89 -3.35
N ASP A 56 8.98 -5.92 -4.05
CA ASP A 56 8.54 -7.17 -3.44
C ASP A 56 9.73 -8.11 -3.12
N PRO A 57 9.49 -9.22 -2.40
CA PRO A 57 10.52 -10.21 -2.11
C PRO A 57 11.15 -10.87 -3.35
N ALA A 58 10.47 -10.86 -4.50
CA ALA A 58 10.99 -11.36 -5.78
C ALA A 58 11.87 -10.34 -6.51
N GLY A 59 11.98 -9.11 -5.97
CA GLY A 59 12.80 -8.03 -6.50
C GLY A 59 12.13 -7.26 -7.64
N TYR A 60 10.80 -7.22 -7.70
CA TYR A 60 10.03 -6.41 -8.65
C TYR A 60 9.37 -5.22 -7.95
N TYR A 61 9.24 -4.08 -8.64
CA TYR A 61 8.56 -2.90 -8.13
C TYR A 61 7.03 -3.06 -8.19
N SER A 62 6.48 -4.02 -7.46
CA SER A 62 5.06 -4.38 -7.53
C SER A 62 4.24 -3.85 -6.34
N ILE A 63 4.89 -3.39 -5.26
CA ILE A 63 4.15 -2.97 -4.07
C ILE A 63 3.90 -1.45 -4.08
N PRO A 64 2.66 -0.98 -4.22
CA PRO A 64 2.39 0.44 -4.22
C PRO A 64 2.53 1.01 -2.80
N VAL A 65 3.42 1.98 -2.63
CA VAL A 65 3.74 2.58 -1.31
C VAL A 65 3.22 4.00 -1.14
N ARG A 66 2.91 4.72 -2.23
CA ARG A 66 2.37 6.08 -2.15
C ARG A 66 1.62 6.45 -3.41
N ALA A 67 0.48 7.09 -3.27
CA ALA A 67 -0.16 7.82 -4.35
C ALA A 67 -0.15 9.32 -4.01
N MET A 68 -0.06 10.16 -5.03
CA MET A 68 -0.03 11.61 -4.90
C MET A 68 -0.93 12.22 -5.96
N VAL A 69 -1.76 13.19 -5.57
CA VAL A 69 -2.47 14.04 -6.52
C VAL A 69 -1.42 14.88 -7.24
N ALA A 70 -1.56 14.97 -8.57
CA ALA A 70 -0.61 15.69 -9.39
C ALA A 70 -1.31 16.57 -10.41
N SER A 71 -0.57 17.53 -10.95
CA SER A 71 -0.96 18.23 -12.17
C SER A 71 0.12 18.03 -13.21
N THR A 72 -0.25 17.30 -14.27
CA THR A 72 0.60 17.10 -15.45
C THR A 72 0.41 18.23 -16.46
N GLY A 73 1.18 18.17 -17.55
CA GLY A 73 1.16 19.15 -18.62
C GLY A 73 -0.22 19.33 -19.23
N LYS A 74 -0.67 20.58 -19.35
CA LYS A 74 -1.88 20.93 -20.10
C LYS A 74 -1.70 20.69 -21.61
N ALA A 75 -2.81 20.74 -22.36
CA ALA A 75 -2.76 20.62 -23.82
C ALA A 75 -1.78 21.64 -24.44
N GLY A 76 -0.91 21.17 -25.34
CA GLY A 76 0.18 21.93 -25.95
C GLY A 76 1.44 22.07 -25.09
N CYS A 77 1.43 21.56 -23.87
CA CYS A 77 2.58 21.49 -22.96
C CYS A 77 2.63 20.13 -22.26
N GLU A 78 2.26 19.05 -22.95
CA GLU A 78 2.07 17.73 -22.37
C GLU A 78 3.35 17.22 -21.68
N THR A 79 3.20 16.60 -20.51
CA THR A 79 4.31 15.85 -19.89
C THR A 79 4.69 14.69 -20.83
N PRO A 80 5.94 14.57 -21.32
CA PRO A 80 6.28 13.55 -22.31
C PRO A 80 6.09 12.12 -21.77
N PRO A 81 5.44 11.20 -22.52
CA PRO A 81 5.33 9.80 -22.13
C PRO A 81 6.67 9.07 -22.28
N GLY A 82 6.82 7.97 -21.55
CA GLY A 82 8.02 7.13 -21.61
C GLY A 82 8.69 6.93 -20.26
N THR A 83 9.78 6.18 -20.26
CA THR A 83 10.56 5.84 -19.05
C THR A 83 11.85 6.65 -19.00
N PHE A 84 12.06 7.34 -17.88
CA PHE A 84 13.19 8.23 -17.65
C PHE A 84 13.84 7.94 -16.29
N SER A 85 14.89 8.70 -15.95
CA SER A 85 15.63 8.55 -14.69
C SER A 85 15.81 9.89 -13.99
N ILE A 86 15.58 9.91 -12.67
CA ILE A 86 15.90 11.06 -11.83
C ILE A 86 17.40 11.39 -11.96
N SER A 87 17.71 12.67 -12.17
CA SER A 87 19.07 13.16 -12.44
C SER A 87 19.57 14.12 -11.36
N ASN A 88 19.03 15.34 -11.30
CA ASN A 88 19.40 16.35 -10.32
C ASN A 88 18.20 16.88 -9.53
N ARG A 89 18.50 17.58 -8.44
CA ARG A 89 17.50 18.13 -7.53
C ARG A 89 17.92 19.50 -6.98
N ALA A 90 16.94 20.35 -6.68
CA ALA A 90 17.14 21.66 -6.05
C ALA A 90 16.00 21.96 -5.07
N ALA A 91 16.33 22.49 -3.89
CA ALA A 91 15.32 22.87 -2.91
C ALA A 91 14.35 23.95 -3.44
N TRP A 92 14.86 24.84 -4.30
CA TRP A 92 14.09 25.82 -5.05
C TRP A 92 14.55 25.86 -6.50
N MET A 93 13.61 25.88 -7.44
CA MET A 93 13.88 25.99 -8.88
C MET A 93 13.09 27.16 -9.46
N TYR A 94 13.75 27.98 -10.28
CA TYR A 94 13.10 29.03 -11.06
C TYR A 94 12.46 28.41 -12.30
N MET A 95 11.20 28.75 -12.55
CA MET A 95 10.37 28.15 -13.59
C MET A 95 10.29 29.05 -14.83
N ALA A 96 9.94 28.46 -15.97
CA ALA A 96 9.88 29.16 -17.25
C ALA A 96 8.88 30.34 -17.27
N ASP A 97 7.87 30.32 -16.39
CA ASP A 97 6.85 31.36 -16.23
C ASP A 97 7.22 32.43 -15.20
N GLY A 98 8.45 32.42 -14.68
CA GLY A 98 8.91 33.37 -13.66
C GLY A 98 8.57 32.99 -12.22
N SER A 99 7.85 31.89 -12.01
CA SER A 99 7.53 31.37 -10.68
C SER A 99 8.66 30.51 -10.09
N TYR A 100 8.47 30.03 -8.87
CA TYR A 100 9.40 29.14 -8.17
C TYR A 100 8.70 27.87 -7.70
N GLY A 101 9.31 26.71 -7.88
CA GLY A 101 8.86 25.45 -7.26
C GLY A 101 9.81 24.99 -6.17
N GLN A 102 9.26 24.48 -5.07
CA GLN A 102 10.00 23.81 -4.01
C GLN A 102 10.27 22.35 -4.35
N TYR A 103 11.34 21.80 -3.77
CA TYR A 103 11.68 20.37 -3.80
C TYR A 103 11.73 19.80 -5.23
N ALA A 104 12.35 20.57 -6.13
CA ALA A 104 12.39 20.25 -7.54
C ALA A 104 13.31 19.06 -7.80
N THR A 105 12.77 18.01 -8.45
CA THR A 105 13.46 16.76 -8.77
C THR A 105 13.31 16.46 -10.26
N ARG A 106 14.41 16.58 -11.01
CA ARG A 106 14.41 16.46 -12.48
C ARG A 106 14.47 15.00 -12.92
N PHE A 107 13.65 14.61 -13.89
CA PHE A 107 13.67 13.26 -14.45
C PHE A 107 13.77 13.21 -15.98
N ASN A 108 13.42 14.27 -16.72
CA ASN A 108 13.50 14.26 -18.18
C ASN A 108 13.73 15.67 -18.75
N GLY A 109 14.94 15.97 -19.25
CA GLY A 109 15.22 17.27 -19.89
C GLY A 109 14.80 18.44 -19.00
N ALA A 110 13.86 19.28 -19.46
CA ALA A 110 13.30 20.40 -18.71
C ALA A 110 12.24 20.01 -17.65
N ILE A 111 11.77 18.76 -17.63
CA ILE A 111 10.64 18.27 -16.84
C ILE A 111 11.08 17.80 -15.45
N LEU A 112 10.36 18.27 -14.43
CA LEU A 112 10.61 17.99 -13.02
C LEU A 112 9.33 17.54 -12.31
N PHE A 113 9.50 16.78 -11.23
CA PHE A 113 8.58 16.86 -10.10
C PHE A 113 8.92 18.11 -9.29
N HIS A 114 7.93 18.88 -8.87
CA HIS A 114 8.11 19.97 -7.92
C HIS A 114 6.79 20.30 -7.22
N SER A 115 6.84 21.06 -6.13
CA SER A 115 5.62 21.57 -5.49
C SER A 115 4.82 22.44 -6.48
N ILE A 116 3.55 22.69 -6.20
CA ILE A 116 2.86 23.88 -6.73
C ILE A 116 3.72 25.15 -6.56
N CYS A 117 3.52 26.11 -7.45
CA CYS A 117 4.46 27.21 -7.61
C CYS A 117 4.21 28.38 -6.64
N TYR A 118 5.26 29.16 -6.42
CA TYR A 118 5.36 30.30 -5.53
C TYR A 118 5.82 31.54 -6.30
N LYS A 119 5.42 32.72 -5.83
CA LYS A 119 5.82 34.01 -6.43
C LYS A 119 7.31 34.31 -6.18
N LYS A 120 7.85 33.85 -5.05
CA LYS A 120 9.25 34.05 -4.63
C LYS A 120 9.81 32.74 -4.06
N LYS A 121 11.12 32.72 -3.77
CA LYS A 121 11.77 31.65 -2.97
C LYS A 121 11.40 31.77 -1.49
N ASP A 122 10.10 31.78 -1.21
CA ASP A 122 9.52 31.99 0.11
C ASP A 122 8.25 31.11 0.23
N PRO A 123 8.19 30.19 1.21
CA PRO A 123 7.07 29.26 1.37
C PRO A 123 5.75 29.93 1.75
N SER A 124 5.76 31.22 2.13
CA SER A 124 4.56 32.04 2.40
C SER A 124 4.04 32.79 1.17
N THR A 125 4.54 32.47 -0.04
CA THR A 125 4.17 33.17 -1.28
C THR A 125 3.52 32.26 -2.33
N LEU A 126 2.78 31.24 -1.86
CA LEU A 126 2.09 30.28 -2.71
C LEU A 126 1.20 30.99 -3.74
N MET A 127 1.17 30.45 -4.96
CA MET A 127 0.18 30.84 -5.94
C MET A 127 -1.06 29.97 -5.77
N THR A 128 -2.02 30.46 -4.97
CA THR A 128 -3.22 29.72 -4.55
C THR A 128 -4.08 29.19 -5.70
N TYR A 129 -4.11 29.89 -6.84
CA TYR A 129 -4.80 29.40 -8.03
C TYR A 129 -4.17 28.12 -8.60
N GLU A 130 -2.86 27.89 -8.41
CA GLU A 130 -2.18 26.64 -8.78
C GLU A 130 -2.55 25.49 -7.83
N TYR A 131 -2.69 25.78 -6.53
CA TYR A 131 -3.19 24.81 -5.56
C TYR A 131 -4.60 24.34 -5.95
N ASN A 132 -5.48 25.30 -6.23
CA ASN A 132 -6.88 25.03 -6.59
C ASN A 132 -7.02 24.35 -7.97
N ALA A 133 -5.97 24.36 -8.81
CA ALA A 133 -5.93 23.64 -10.08
C ALA A 133 -5.31 22.23 -9.95
N LEU A 134 -4.80 21.87 -8.77
CA LEU A 134 -4.11 20.60 -8.55
C LEU A 134 -5.07 19.42 -8.74
N GLY A 135 -4.57 18.37 -9.41
CA GLY A 135 -5.41 17.24 -9.82
C GLY A 135 -5.99 17.39 -11.23
N GLY A 136 -5.84 18.54 -11.88
CA GLY A 136 -6.08 18.73 -13.31
C GLY A 136 -4.79 18.85 -14.14
N SER A 137 -4.90 18.78 -15.47
CA SER A 137 -3.77 19.04 -16.37
C SER A 137 -3.54 20.54 -16.52
N ALA A 138 -2.67 21.09 -15.68
CA ALA A 138 -2.50 22.54 -15.50
C ALA A 138 -1.07 23.04 -15.74
N SER A 139 -0.07 22.16 -15.73
CA SER A 139 1.33 22.58 -15.75
C SER A 139 1.84 22.90 -17.16
N LEU A 140 3.03 23.50 -17.24
CA LEU A 140 3.80 23.68 -18.48
C LEU A 140 4.69 22.46 -18.80
N GLY A 141 4.24 21.26 -18.43
CA GLY A 141 4.92 19.97 -18.70
C GLY A 141 5.46 19.28 -17.46
N CYS A 142 5.82 20.02 -16.41
CA CYS A 142 6.24 19.45 -15.13
C CYS A 142 5.13 18.63 -14.45
N VAL A 143 5.51 17.80 -13.48
CA VAL A 143 4.56 17.13 -12.58
C VAL A 143 4.50 17.94 -11.29
N ARG A 144 3.45 18.76 -11.15
CA ARG A 144 3.22 19.57 -9.95
C ARG A 144 2.56 18.72 -8.87
N LEU A 145 2.99 18.86 -7.63
CA LEU A 145 2.52 18.09 -6.47
C LEU A 145 2.20 19.05 -5.32
N GLN A 146 1.48 18.57 -4.30
CA GLN A 146 1.47 19.25 -3.00
C GLN A 146 2.89 19.32 -2.43
N THR A 147 3.16 20.30 -1.59
CA THR A 147 4.52 20.56 -1.08
C THR A 147 5.07 19.40 -0.26
N ALA A 148 4.25 18.72 0.56
CA ALA A 148 4.65 17.49 1.24
C ALA A 148 5.03 16.36 0.28
N ASP A 149 4.26 16.17 -0.79
CA ASP A 149 4.48 15.12 -1.79
C ASP A 149 5.74 15.38 -2.61
N ALA A 150 5.95 16.62 -3.05
CA ALA A 150 7.17 17.04 -3.73
C ALA A 150 8.41 16.82 -2.84
N LYS A 151 8.32 17.20 -1.56
CA LYS A 151 9.38 16.93 -0.58
C LYS A 151 9.64 15.44 -0.41
N TRP A 152 8.59 14.62 -0.36
CA TRP A 152 8.74 13.18 -0.21
C TRP A 152 9.52 12.59 -1.40
N VAL A 153 9.19 12.96 -2.64
CA VAL A 153 9.97 12.55 -3.82
C VAL A 153 11.42 13.03 -3.71
N PHE A 154 11.61 14.29 -3.32
CA PHE A 154 12.93 14.89 -3.15
C PHE A 154 13.80 14.23 -2.08
N ASP A 155 13.21 13.72 -0.99
CA ASP A 155 13.96 13.08 0.10
C ASP A 155 14.18 11.57 -0.15
N ASN A 156 13.22 10.89 -0.80
CA ASN A 156 13.16 9.42 -0.83
C ASN A 156 13.52 8.79 -2.18
N CYS A 157 13.47 9.54 -3.28
CA CYS A 157 13.77 9.02 -4.62
C CYS A 157 15.17 9.48 -5.07
N PRO A 158 16.22 8.65 -4.91
CA PRO A 158 17.58 9.02 -5.26
C PRO A 158 17.78 9.18 -6.78
N GLN A 159 18.94 9.73 -7.16
CA GLN A 159 19.37 9.73 -8.57
C GLN A 159 19.36 8.30 -9.12
N GLY A 160 18.88 8.12 -10.34
CA GLY A 160 18.72 6.80 -10.97
C GLY A 160 17.32 6.22 -10.86
N THR A 161 16.50 6.64 -9.87
CA THR A 161 15.10 6.21 -9.75
C THR A 161 14.38 6.37 -11.08
N LYS A 162 13.76 5.28 -11.55
CA LYS A 162 13.03 5.24 -12.81
C LYS A 162 11.65 5.86 -12.65
N VAL A 163 11.25 6.60 -13.68
CA VAL A 163 9.97 7.31 -13.76
C VAL A 163 9.32 6.97 -15.08
N THR A 164 8.16 6.33 -15.07
CA THR A 164 7.39 6.06 -16.28
C THR A 164 6.14 6.92 -16.33
N VAL A 165 6.04 7.69 -17.40
CA VAL A 165 4.90 8.56 -17.70
C VAL A 165 4.02 7.85 -18.73
N TYR A 166 2.74 7.70 -18.42
CA TYR A 166 1.77 6.94 -19.22
C TYR A 166 0.37 7.53 -19.08
N ASP A 167 -0.57 7.01 -19.87
CA ASP A 167 -1.99 7.36 -19.80
C ASP A 167 -2.82 6.12 -19.48
N ALA A 168 -3.70 6.24 -18.49
CA ALA A 168 -4.75 5.26 -18.22
C ALA A 168 -5.93 5.94 -17.51
N ASP A 169 -7.14 5.42 -17.66
CA ASP A 169 -8.31 5.92 -16.92
C ASP A 169 -8.20 5.61 -15.41
N SER A 170 -7.67 4.45 -15.06
CA SER A 170 -7.47 4.07 -13.65
C SER A 170 -6.30 4.85 -13.03
N PRO A 171 -6.48 5.50 -11.87
CA PRO A 171 -5.41 6.22 -11.18
C PRO A 171 -4.32 5.32 -10.56
N GLY A 172 -4.52 4.00 -10.59
CA GLY A 172 -3.64 3.02 -9.97
C GLY A 172 -4.26 2.37 -8.72
N PRO A 173 -3.56 1.38 -8.13
CA PRO A 173 -4.11 0.51 -7.09
C PRO A 173 -4.44 1.23 -5.77
N LEU A 174 -3.81 2.38 -5.51
CA LEU A 174 -4.08 3.19 -4.31
C LEU A 174 -5.17 4.25 -4.53
N GLY A 175 -5.75 4.32 -5.73
CA GLY A 175 -6.61 5.44 -6.11
C GLY A 175 -5.85 6.75 -6.30
N LYS A 176 -6.58 7.80 -6.66
CA LYS A 176 -6.07 9.17 -6.64
C LYS A 176 -6.44 9.79 -5.30
N PRO A 177 -5.48 10.24 -4.47
CA PRO A 177 -5.83 10.97 -3.26
C PRO A 177 -6.40 12.34 -3.64
N ASP A 178 -7.16 12.95 -2.73
CA ASP A 178 -7.61 14.33 -2.89
C ASP A 178 -6.44 15.33 -2.76
N THR A 179 -6.73 16.60 -2.55
CA THR A 179 -5.82 17.56 -1.91
C THR A 179 -6.14 17.70 -0.41
N LEU A 180 -5.20 18.19 0.41
CA LEU A 180 -5.43 18.30 1.87
C LEU A 180 -6.63 19.19 2.22
N LEU A 181 -6.78 20.27 1.48
CA LEU A 181 -8.00 21.07 1.35
C LEU A 181 -8.49 20.98 -0.09
N SER A 182 -9.79 20.77 -0.30
CA SER A 182 -10.38 20.72 -1.65
C SER A 182 -10.22 22.03 -2.42
N GLN A 183 -10.16 23.16 -1.70
CA GLN A 183 -9.88 24.49 -2.24
C GLN A 183 -9.41 25.41 -1.11
N ILE A 184 -8.69 26.46 -1.47
CA ILE A 184 -8.35 27.60 -0.61
C ILE A 184 -9.12 28.80 -1.15
N SER A 185 -10.05 29.35 -0.34
CA SER A 185 -10.79 30.56 -0.71
C SER A 185 -9.91 31.83 -0.60
N ALA A 186 -10.37 32.95 -1.16
CA ALA A 186 -9.66 34.22 -1.06
C ALA A 186 -9.51 34.69 0.40
N GLU A 187 -10.50 34.39 1.26
CA GLU A 187 -10.49 34.73 2.68
C GLU A 187 -9.55 33.83 3.50
N GLN A 188 -9.30 32.61 3.02
CA GLN A 188 -8.43 31.63 3.67
C GLN A 188 -6.98 31.70 3.16
N ASP A 189 -6.73 32.41 2.06
CA ASP A 189 -5.41 32.52 1.45
C ASP A 189 -4.42 33.20 2.41
N ASN A 190 -3.56 32.38 2.99
CA ASN A 190 -2.46 32.81 3.86
C ASN A 190 -1.09 32.71 3.17
N GLY A 191 -1.07 32.40 1.87
CA GLY A 191 0.16 32.22 1.09
C GLY A 191 0.92 30.91 1.33
N TRP A 192 0.41 29.97 2.13
CA TRP A 192 1.05 28.68 2.39
C TRP A 192 0.32 27.52 1.72
N ASP A 193 1.08 26.48 1.35
CA ASP A 193 0.50 25.17 1.01
C ASP A 193 0.07 24.49 2.31
N PRO A 194 -1.20 24.07 2.47
CA PRO A 194 -1.69 23.36 3.65
C PRO A 194 -0.86 22.13 4.03
N SER A 195 -0.23 21.48 3.04
CA SER A 195 0.61 20.31 3.24
C SER A 195 2.07 20.62 3.61
N ASP A 196 2.54 21.87 3.52
CA ASP A 196 3.96 22.19 3.79
C ASP A 196 4.34 21.76 5.23
N PRO A 197 5.34 20.88 5.41
CA PRO A 197 5.61 20.27 6.72
C PRO A 197 6.30 21.22 7.71
N ARG A 198 6.72 22.41 7.28
CA ARG A 198 7.41 23.40 8.12
C ARG A 198 6.62 23.74 9.40
N ALA A 199 7.33 23.92 10.50
CA ALA A 199 6.73 24.14 11.82
C ALA A 199 5.89 25.44 11.85
N GLU A 200 6.37 26.45 11.14
CA GLU A 200 5.80 27.78 10.98
C GLU A 200 4.58 27.86 10.03
N ASN A 201 4.17 26.74 9.41
CA ASN A 201 3.02 26.73 8.50
C ASN A 201 1.71 27.06 9.27
N PRO A 202 1.04 28.20 8.99
CA PRO A 202 -0.14 28.65 9.71
C PRO A 202 -1.34 27.71 9.57
N TRP A 203 -1.40 26.89 8.51
CA TRP A 203 -2.48 25.92 8.32
C TRP A 203 -2.56 24.89 9.43
N LYS A 204 -1.46 24.57 10.12
CA LYS A 204 -1.45 23.59 11.23
C LYS A 204 -2.42 23.95 12.36
N ASN A 205 -2.62 25.24 12.62
CA ASN A 205 -3.56 25.72 13.64
C ASN A 205 -5.02 25.68 13.18
N VAL A 206 -5.25 25.62 11.86
CA VAL A 206 -6.59 25.67 11.24
C VAL A 206 -7.10 24.26 10.94
N ILE A 207 -6.25 23.38 10.43
CA ILE A 207 -6.61 22.02 10.05
C ILE A 207 -6.39 20.99 11.18
N GLY A 208 -5.72 21.41 12.27
CA GLY A 208 -5.41 20.56 13.42
C GLY A 208 -4.71 19.26 13.01
N ASP A 209 -5.06 18.17 13.69
CA ASP A 209 -4.53 16.83 13.38
C ASP A 209 -4.96 16.31 12.00
N LYS A 210 -5.77 17.00 11.18
CA LYS A 210 -5.99 16.58 9.76
C LYS A 210 -4.72 16.60 8.93
N ALA A 211 -3.73 17.41 9.32
CA ALA A 211 -2.37 17.34 8.77
C ALA A 211 -1.66 16.02 9.11
N GLY A 212 -2.02 15.37 10.23
CA GLY A 212 -1.49 14.09 10.71
C GLY A 212 -2.42 12.87 10.52
N THR A 213 -3.70 13.08 10.18
CA THR A 213 -4.75 12.04 10.10
C THR A 213 -5.33 11.86 8.71
N SER A 214 -4.91 12.66 7.73
CA SER A 214 -5.10 12.29 6.33
C SER A 214 -4.06 11.24 5.95
N SER A 215 -4.41 9.99 6.29
CA SER A 215 -3.80 8.69 5.91
C SER A 215 -3.24 8.62 4.47
N ALA A 216 -3.70 9.52 3.59
CA ALA A 216 -3.26 9.66 2.21
C ALA A 216 -1.96 10.50 1.98
N TYR A 217 -1.58 11.46 2.85
CA TYR A 217 -0.51 12.46 2.51
C TYR A 217 0.77 12.37 3.31
N LEU A 218 0.85 11.55 4.34
CA LEU A 218 2.12 11.28 5.02
C LEU A 218 2.63 9.93 4.55
N GLY A 219 3.96 9.78 4.50
CA GLY A 219 4.57 8.49 4.21
C GLY A 219 4.29 7.52 5.36
N MET A 220 5.23 6.64 5.63
CA MET A 220 5.21 5.91 6.90
C MET A 220 5.10 6.86 8.10
N PRO A 221 4.06 6.74 8.96
CA PRO A 221 3.91 7.61 10.13
C PRO A 221 4.82 7.20 11.30
N PHE A 222 5.45 6.03 11.19
CA PHE A 222 6.23 5.41 12.26
C PHE A 222 7.74 5.56 12.01
N LYS A 223 8.48 6.13 12.96
CA LYS A 223 9.92 6.38 12.84
C LYS A 223 10.76 5.09 12.87
N ASP A 224 10.24 4.05 13.48
CA ASP A 224 10.83 2.73 13.62
C ASP A 224 10.47 1.78 12.45
N VAL A 225 9.91 2.33 11.38
CA VAL A 225 9.64 1.62 10.13
C VAL A 225 10.24 2.44 8.99
N THR A 226 11.29 1.90 8.38
CA THR A 226 12.05 2.57 7.34
C THR A 226 11.84 1.90 6.00
N VAL A 227 12.03 2.66 4.92
CA VAL A 227 11.83 2.21 3.54
C VAL A 227 12.67 0.99 3.14
N LYS A 228 13.70 0.67 3.92
CA LYS A 228 14.60 -0.49 3.71
C LYS A 228 14.10 -1.75 4.41
N ASP A 229 13.13 -1.62 5.31
CA ASP A 229 12.57 -2.76 6.03
C ASP A 229 11.66 -3.57 5.10
N TRP A 230 11.83 -4.89 5.11
CA TRP A 230 11.04 -5.80 4.29
C TRP A 230 9.52 -5.67 4.55
N PHE A 231 9.15 -5.24 5.76
CA PHE A 231 7.77 -5.02 6.18
C PHE A 231 7.25 -3.61 5.91
N TYR A 232 8.07 -2.66 5.46
CA TYR A 232 7.65 -1.28 5.20
C TYR A 232 6.36 -1.16 4.40
N PRO A 233 6.25 -1.78 3.20
CA PRO A 233 5.04 -1.63 2.41
C PRO A 233 3.81 -2.23 3.12
N HIS A 234 4.00 -3.35 3.81
CA HIS A 234 2.94 -4.06 4.51
C HIS A 234 2.41 -3.27 5.71
N VAL A 235 3.31 -2.68 6.50
CA VAL A 235 2.93 -1.79 7.61
C VAL A 235 2.22 -0.55 7.10
N LEU A 236 2.69 0.04 5.99
CA LEU A 236 2.04 1.21 5.41
C LEU A 236 0.64 0.89 4.91
N GLY A 237 0.48 -0.23 4.20
CA GLY A 237 -0.80 -0.69 3.71
C GLY A 237 -1.78 -1.01 4.84
N ALA A 238 -1.34 -1.78 5.84
CA ALA A 238 -2.15 -2.10 7.01
C ALA A 238 -2.54 -0.86 7.82
N TYR A 239 -1.67 0.14 7.92
CA TYR A 239 -1.99 1.43 8.54
C TYR A 239 -3.03 2.22 7.76
N ARG A 240 -2.89 2.30 6.42
CA ARG A 240 -3.80 3.04 5.56
C ARG A 240 -5.18 2.42 5.44
N ALA A 241 -5.25 1.10 5.47
CA ALA A 241 -6.49 0.34 5.46
C ALA A 241 -7.18 0.27 6.83
N ASP A 242 -6.66 1.00 7.83
CA ASP A 242 -7.14 1.00 9.21
C ASP A 242 -7.16 -0.40 9.87
N LEU A 243 -6.32 -1.32 9.37
CA LEU A 243 -6.18 -2.68 9.91
C LEU A 243 -5.31 -2.69 11.16
N MET A 244 -4.26 -1.85 11.18
CA MET A 244 -3.33 -1.73 12.30
C MET A 244 -2.99 -0.27 12.61
N ARG A 245 -2.80 0.02 13.90
CA ARG A 245 -2.29 1.31 14.40
C ARG A 245 -0.97 1.11 15.14
N GLY A 246 -0.23 2.20 15.35
CA GLY A 246 1.00 2.21 16.14
C GLY A 246 0.76 1.90 17.61
N THR A 247 1.83 1.55 18.32
CA THR A 247 1.82 1.44 19.79
C THR A 247 1.96 2.80 20.47
N ALA A 248 2.43 3.80 19.73
CA ALA A 248 2.42 5.21 20.09
C ALA A 248 2.21 6.06 18.83
N ALA A 249 2.16 7.39 18.98
CA ALA A 249 1.87 8.32 17.88
C ALA A 249 2.81 8.17 16.67
N ASP A 250 4.09 7.89 16.89
CA ASP A 250 5.13 7.78 15.86
C ASP A 250 5.91 6.45 15.93
N THR A 251 5.37 5.43 16.60
CA THR A 251 6.04 4.13 16.82
C THR A 251 5.12 2.97 16.46
N PHE A 252 5.59 2.07 15.60
CA PHE A 252 4.86 0.85 15.22
C PHE A 252 5.20 -0.35 16.08
N ALA A 253 6.43 -0.45 16.58
CA ALA A 253 7.03 -1.60 17.24
C ALA A 253 6.99 -2.90 16.39
N PRO A 254 7.61 -2.93 15.20
CA PRO A 254 7.46 -4.02 14.23
C PRO A 254 7.87 -5.41 14.75
N GLN A 255 8.85 -5.46 15.65
CA GLN A 255 9.39 -6.72 16.20
C GLN A 255 8.68 -7.20 17.47
N SER A 256 7.79 -6.39 18.05
CA SER A 256 7.04 -6.80 19.24
C SER A 256 6.01 -7.86 18.89
N THR A 257 5.87 -8.85 19.77
CA THR A 257 4.87 -9.92 19.62
C THR A 257 3.47 -9.43 19.99
N LEU A 258 2.46 -10.01 19.34
CA LEU A 258 1.06 -9.74 19.58
C LEU A 258 0.45 -10.70 20.60
N THR A 259 -0.53 -10.21 21.35
CA THR A 259 -1.40 -11.08 22.15
C THR A 259 -2.58 -11.62 21.33
N TYR A 260 -3.27 -12.64 21.84
CA TYR A 260 -4.51 -13.15 21.22
C TYR A 260 -5.56 -12.06 21.05
N ALA A 261 -5.78 -11.21 22.07
CA ALA A 261 -6.76 -10.12 21.97
C ALA A 261 -6.39 -9.10 20.89
N GLN A 262 -5.11 -8.73 20.78
CA GLN A 262 -4.65 -7.80 19.75
C GLN A 262 -4.78 -8.38 18.35
N ALA A 263 -4.40 -9.64 18.15
CA ALA A 263 -4.55 -10.32 16.87
C ALA A 263 -6.02 -10.46 16.47
N LEU A 264 -6.90 -10.83 17.39
CA LEU A 264 -8.34 -10.94 17.11
C LEU A 264 -8.95 -9.58 16.75
N GLN A 265 -8.53 -8.51 17.43
CA GLN A 265 -8.94 -7.15 17.08
C GLN A 265 -8.49 -6.76 15.66
N MET A 266 -7.31 -7.18 15.21
CA MET A 266 -6.85 -6.91 13.84
C MET A 266 -7.66 -7.67 12.80
N VAL A 267 -8.03 -8.93 13.08
CA VAL A 267 -8.95 -9.69 12.21
C VAL A 267 -10.33 -9.04 12.19
N TYR A 268 -10.82 -8.57 13.33
CA TYR A 268 -12.07 -7.79 13.42
C TYR A 268 -12.03 -6.52 12.57
N ASN A 269 -10.87 -5.89 12.41
CA ASN A 269 -10.72 -4.70 11.55
C ASN A 269 -10.81 -5.02 10.04
N LEU A 270 -10.71 -6.28 9.62
CA LEU A 270 -10.91 -6.68 8.21
C LEU A 270 -12.37 -6.59 7.77
N ARG A 271 -13.30 -6.43 8.71
CA ARG A 271 -14.72 -6.40 8.40
C ARG A 271 -15.11 -5.25 7.49
N THR A 272 -16.10 -5.51 6.64
CA THR A 272 -16.63 -4.53 5.69
C THR A 272 -17.64 -3.59 6.34
N ASP A 273 -18.40 -4.05 7.34
CA ASP A 273 -19.23 -3.20 8.19
C ASP A 273 -18.36 -2.50 9.25
N LYS A 274 -18.01 -1.24 8.98
CA LYS A 274 -17.25 -0.40 9.92
C LYS A 274 -18.11 0.22 11.03
N ALA A 275 -19.30 -0.33 11.29
CA ALA A 275 -20.15 0.15 12.37
C ALA A 275 -19.42 -0.06 13.71
N VAL A 276 -19.31 1.01 14.50
CA VAL A 276 -18.73 0.93 15.85
C VAL A 276 -19.85 0.47 16.80
N PRO A 277 -19.79 -0.75 17.36
CA PRO A 277 -20.79 -1.18 18.32
C PRO A 277 -20.68 -0.36 19.60
N GLU A 278 -21.82 -0.06 20.22
CA GLU A 278 -21.84 0.58 21.53
C GLU A 278 -21.28 -0.39 22.57
N VAL A 279 -20.19 0.00 23.23
CA VAL A 279 -19.51 -0.83 24.23
C VAL A 279 -19.83 -0.25 25.61
N PRO A 280 -20.51 -1.00 26.49
CA PRO A 280 -20.79 -0.54 27.84
C PRO A 280 -19.52 -0.13 28.58
N ALA A 281 -19.57 0.96 29.33
CA ALA A 281 -18.45 1.42 30.14
C ALA A 281 -17.98 0.31 31.10
N GLY A 282 -16.67 0.05 31.12
CA GLY A 282 -16.07 -1.04 31.91
C GLY A 282 -15.98 -2.38 31.21
N SER A 283 -16.47 -2.52 29.97
CA SER A 283 -16.25 -3.73 29.17
C SER A 283 -14.79 -3.88 28.75
N LEU A 284 -14.34 -5.12 28.57
CA LEU A 284 -13.04 -5.43 27.99
C LEU A 284 -12.97 -4.84 26.57
N TRP A 285 -11.86 -4.16 26.25
CA TRP A 285 -11.71 -3.44 24.99
C TRP A 285 -11.83 -4.34 23.74
N TYR A 286 -11.54 -5.63 23.87
CA TYR A 286 -11.64 -6.63 22.81
C TYR A 286 -12.98 -7.39 22.81
N ALA A 287 -13.91 -7.11 23.72
CA ALA A 287 -15.18 -7.84 23.83
C ALA A 287 -16.01 -7.82 22.52
N PRO A 288 -16.12 -6.70 21.78
CA PRO A 288 -16.80 -6.71 20.49
C PRO A 288 -16.13 -7.61 19.46
N ALA A 289 -14.79 -7.62 19.46
CA ALA A 289 -14.02 -8.47 18.58
C ALA A 289 -14.20 -9.94 18.86
N LEU A 290 -14.20 -10.31 20.15
CA LEU A 290 -14.44 -11.67 20.59
C LEU A 290 -15.83 -12.15 20.21
N LYS A 291 -16.88 -11.37 20.54
CA LYS A 291 -18.25 -11.74 20.21
C LYS A 291 -18.46 -11.89 18.70
N TRP A 292 -17.95 -10.96 17.91
CA TRP A 292 -18.07 -11.05 16.46
C TRP A 292 -17.36 -12.29 15.90
N ALA A 293 -16.17 -12.60 16.43
CA ALA A 293 -15.43 -13.79 16.02
C ALA A 293 -16.21 -15.08 16.33
N GLU A 294 -16.85 -15.16 17.50
CA GLU A 294 -17.74 -16.27 17.86
C GLU A 294 -18.93 -16.39 16.91
N ASP A 295 -19.63 -15.28 16.65
CA ASP A 295 -20.79 -15.22 15.76
C ASP A 295 -20.44 -15.61 14.30
N ASN A 296 -19.16 -15.51 13.91
CA ASN A 296 -18.68 -15.79 12.55
C ASN A 296 -17.80 -17.05 12.46
N GLY A 297 -17.71 -17.85 13.53
CA GLY A 297 -16.95 -19.11 13.52
C GLY A 297 -15.43 -18.95 13.51
N ILE A 298 -14.90 -17.78 13.86
CA ILE A 298 -13.47 -17.48 14.01
C ILE A 298 -13.04 -17.80 15.45
N THR A 299 -13.41 -18.97 15.93
CA THR A 299 -13.17 -19.39 17.31
C THR A 299 -11.78 -20.00 17.49
N LEU A 300 -11.45 -20.43 18.70
CA LEU A 300 -10.33 -21.37 18.92
C LEU A 300 -10.83 -22.83 18.71
N PRO A 301 -9.98 -23.86 18.80
CA PRO A 301 -10.45 -25.24 18.98
C PRO A 301 -11.35 -25.39 20.21
N GLU A 302 -12.27 -26.37 20.23
CA GLU A 302 -13.30 -26.52 21.27
C GLU A 302 -12.74 -26.66 22.70
N ASP A 303 -11.54 -27.22 22.84
CA ASP A 303 -10.86 -27.47 24.12
C ASP A 303 -9.90 -26.33 24.53
N ALA A 304 -9.72 -25.31 23.67
CA ALA A 304 -8.78 -24.23 23.91
C ALA A 304 -9.45 -23.06 24.66
N THR A 305 -8.81 -22.63 25.76
CA THR A 305 -9.23 -21.43 26.49
C THR A 305 -8.67 -20.18 25.81
N PHE A 306 -9.52 -19.17 25.59
CA PHE A 306 -9.07 -17.87 25.10
C PHE A 306 -8.23 -17.17 26.15
N ALA A 307 -6.92 -17.03 25.88
CA ALA A 307 -5.95 -16.39 26.74
C ALA A 307 -5.58 -15.00 26.18
N PRO A 308 -6.37 -13.94 26.44
CA PRO A 308 -6.32 -12.66 25.72
C PRO A 308 -4.96 -11.96 25.76
N ASP A 309 -4.23 -12.11 26.87
CA ASP A 309 -2.94 -11.44 27.11
C ASP A 309 -1.73 -12.32 26.78
N ALA A 310 -1.95 -13.60 26.45
CA ALA A 310 -0.86 -14.48 26.03
C ALA A 310 -0.42 -14.17 24.60
N ASN A 311 0.87 -14.31 24.33
CA ASN A 311 1.41 -14.16 22.98
C ASN A 311 0.76 -15.19 22.03
N ILE A 312 0.25 -14.70 20.89
CA ILE A 312 -0.36 -15.56 19.89
C ILE A 312 0.72 -16.23 19.02
N PRO A 313 0.67 -17.57 18.87
CA PRO A 313 1.55 -18.26 17.91
C PRO A 313 1.17 -17.92 16.46
N ARG A 314 2.18 -17.90 15.58
CA ARG A 314 1.98 -17.72 14.12
C ARG A 314 0.88 -18.61 13.56
N GLN A 315 0.82 -19.87 14.00
CA GLN A 315 -0.17 -20.81 13.47
C GLN A 315 -1.63 -20.47 13.84
N MET A 316 -1.83 -19.84 14.99
CA MET A 316 -3.16 -19.48 15.47
C MET A 316 -3.71 -18.26 14.72
N PHE A 317 -2.84 -17.34 14.33
CA PHE A 317 -3.24 -16.23 13.49
C PHE A 317 -3.61 -16.67 12.08
N ALA A 318 -2.84 -17.61 11.50
CA ALA A 318 -3.21 -18.24 10.23
C ALA A 318 -4.57 -18.94 10.33
N LEU A 319 -4.85 -19.62 11.45
CA LEU A 319 -6.15 -20.24 11.70
C LEU A 319 -7.30 -19.23 11.71
N TYR A 320 -7.13 -18.05 12.32
CA TYR A 320 -8.15 -17.00 12.29
C TYR A 320 -8.46 -16.53 10.87
N LEU A 321 -7.43 -16.26 10.07
CA LEU A 321 -7.61 -15.83 8.68
C LEU A 321 -8.24 -16.93 7.82
N PHE A 322 -7.82 -18.18 8.00
CA PHE A 322 -8.39 -19.34 7.32
C PHE A 322 -9.89 -19.49 7.60
N ARG A 323 -10.30 -19.39 8.87
CA ARG A 323 -11.70 -19.47 9.27
C ARG A 323 -12.53 -18.31 8.72
N LEU A 324 -11.98 -17.10 8.75
CA LEU A 324 -12.63 -15.93 8.16
C LEU A 324 -12.85 -16.10 6.64
N ALA A 325 -11.84 -16.59 5.92
CA ALA A 325 -11.93 -16.83 4.48
C ALA A 325 -12.82 -18.04 4.13
N LYS A 326 -13.16 -18.89 5.10
CA LYS A 326 -13.68 -20.24 4.85
C LYS A 326 -12.75 -20.99 3.88
N GLY A 327 -11.45 -20.89 4.14
CA GLY A 327 -10.41 -21.43 3.27
C GLY A 327 -10.53 -22.94 3.09
N GLU A 328 -9.95 -23.43 2.00
CA GLU A 328 -9.84 -24.85 1.68
C GLU A 328 -8.38 -25.18 1.36
N ALA A 329 -7.86 -26.26 1.95
CA ALA A 329 -6.53 -26.77 1.66
C ALA A 329 -6.65 -28.05 0.82
N LYS A 330 -6.00 -28.08 -0.34
CA LYS A 330 -6.12 -29.21 -1.29
C LYS A 330 -5.14 -30.34 -1.00
N ASP A 331 -3.92 -30.00 -0.61
CA ASP A 331 -2.87 -30.96 -0.24
C ASP A 331 -2.04 -30.42 0.93
N PRO A 332 -2.58 -30.49 2.17
CA PRO A 332 -1.90 -29.99 3.36
C PRO A 332 -0.49 -30.55 3.54
N ASP A 333 -0.34 -31.86 3.35
CA ASP A 333 0.94 -32.54 3.57
C ASP A 333 1.96 -32.21 2.48
N GLY A 334 1.54 -32.16 1.21
CA GLY A 334 2.43 -31.82 0.10
C GLY A 334 2.97 -30.40 0.18
N THR A 335 2.10 -29.42 0.46
CA THR A 335 2.53 -28.02 0.65
C THR A 335 3.46 -27.88 1.86
N LEU A 336 3.11 -28.51 2.99
CA LEU A 336 3.87 -28.35 4.23
C LEU A 336 5.20 -29.13 4.23
N ALA A 337 5.38 -30.12 3.36
CA ALA A 337 6.64 -30.86 3.21
C ALA A 337 7.84 -29.96 2.84
N ALA A 338 7.60 -28.75 2.34
CA ALA A 338 8.63 -27.75 2.09
C ALA A 338 9.28 -27.21 3.38
N TYR A 339 8.67 -27.42 4.55
CA TYR A 339 9.13 -26.89 5.83
C TYR A 339 9.72 -27.99 6.73
N ALA A 340 10.96 -27.77 7.17
CA ALA A 340 11.70 -28.73 7.99
C ALA A 340 11.13 -28.93 9.41
N ASP A 341 10.21 -28.07 9.84
CA ASP A 341 9.53 -28.11 11.14
C ASP A 341 8.01 -28.32 11.02
N ALA A 342 7.56 -28.87 9.89
CA ALA A 342 6.15 -29.15 9.64
C ALA A 342 5.54 -30.18 10.61
N ASP A 343 6.37 -31.06 11.18
CA ASP A 343 6.00 -32.02 12.22
C ASP A 343 5.60 -31.36 13.54
N ARG A 344 6.00 -30.10 13.76
CA ARG A 344 5.64 -29.32 14.96
C ARG A 344 4.29 -28.62 14.83
N ILE A 345 3.65 -28.64 13.67
CA ILE A 345 2.37 -27.96 13.45
C ILE A 345 1.27 -28.71 14.22
N SER A 346 0.44 -27.97 14.96
CA SER A 346 -0.72 -28.58 15.62
C SER A 346 -1.67 -29.14 14.57
N ALA A 347 -2.20 -30.35 14.78
CA ALA A 347 -3.04 -31.05 13.79
C ALA A 347 -4.19 -30.18 13.25
N PHE A 348 -4.88 -29.46 14.13
CA PHE A 348 -6.00 -28.57 13.78
C PHE A 348 -5.60 -27.29 13.03
N CYS A 349 -4.30 -27.01 12.92
CA CYS A 349 -3.75 -25.86 12.20
C CYS A 349 -3.16 -26.24 10.83
N ARG A 350 -3.07 -27.54 10.48
CA ARG A 350 -2.36 -27.97 9.26
C ARG A 350 -3.01 -27.42 7.99
N ASP A 351 -4.33 -27.54 7.88
CA ASP A 351 -5.08 -27.00 6.73
C ASP A 351 -4.89 -25.49 6.62
N ALA A 352 -5.00 -24.76 7.74
CA ALA A 352 -4.82 -23.32 7.77
C ALA A 352 -3.41 -22.89 7.32
N LEU A 353 -2.36 -23.61 7.75
CA LEU A 353 -0.98 -23.27 7.37
C LEU A 353 -0.67 -23.64 5.92
N SER A 354 -1.24 -24.75 5.44
CA SER A 354 -1.14 -25.10 4.03
C SER A 354 -1.79 -24.04 3.16
N TRP A 355 -3.06 -23.74 3.43
CA TRP A 355 -3.81 -22.72 2.70
C TRP A 355 -3.10 -21.37 2.75
N ALA A 356 -2.67 -20.92 3.93
CA ALA A 356 -2.00 -19.63 4.06
C ALA A 356 -0.63 -19.59 3.34
N SER A 357 0.05 -20.74 3.22
CA SER A 357 1.29 -20.85 2.43
C SER A 357 1.01 -20.85 0.93
N GLU A 358 0.01 -21.61 0.47
CA GLU A 358 -0.41 -21.69 -0.94
C GLU A 358 -0.89 -20.34 -1.47
N GLN A 359 -1.64 -19.60 -0.65
CA GLN A 359 -2.12 -18.25 -0.99
C GLN A 359 -1.04 -17.17 -0.81
N GLY A 360 0.16 -17.53 -0.33
CA GLY A 360 1.24 -16.57 -0.06
C GLY A 360 0.99 -15.62 1.12
N ILE A 361 -0.09 -15.81 1.88
CA ILE A 361 -0.44 -15.01 3.07
C ILE A 361 0.68 -15.07 4.10
N MET A 362 1.25 -16.26 4.32
CA MET A 362 2.40 -16.46 5.18
C MET A 362 3.52 -17.21 4.46
N GLY A 363 4.74 -17.07 4.98
CA GLY A 363 5.90 -17.82 4.53
C GLY A 363 6.78 -18.21 5.70
N GLY A 364 7.74 -19.09 5.42
CA GLY A 364 8.74 -19.52 6.40
C GLY A 364 10.03 -18.70 6.41
N TYR A 365 10.88 -18.98 7.39
CA TYR A 365 12.23 -18.45 7.55
C TYR A 365 13.23 -19.59 7.41
N ASN A 366 14.15 -19.49 6.46
CA ASN A 366 15.23 -20.47 6.25
C ASN A 366 14.70 -21.93 6.19
N GLY A 367 13.62 -22.15 5.43
CA GLY A 367 12.99 -23.47 5.28
C GLY A 367 12.17 -23.94 6.49
N LYS A 368 11.79 -23.06 7.42
CA LYS A 368 10.95 -23.39 8.59
C LYS A 368 9.74 -22.47 8.69
N ILE A 369 8.57 -22.98 9.06
CA ILE A 369 7.33 -22.19 9.20
C ILE A 369 7.14 -21.61 10.61
N LEU A 370 7.85 -22.16 11.60
CA LEU A 370 7.89 -21.71 12.99
C LEU A 370 6.48 -21.62 13.62
N PRO A 371 5.70 -22.72 13.67
CA PRO A 371 4.28 -22.66 13.98
C PRO A 371 3.96 -22.12 15.38
N HIS A 372 4.85 -22.40 16.35
CA HIS A 372 4.70 -21.99 17.76
C HIS A 372 5.42 -20.68 18.12
N ALA A 373 6.14 -20.05 17.19
CA ALA A 373 6.78 -18.77 17.47
C ALA A 373 5.73 -17.67 17.63
N GLY A 374 5.97 -16.73 18.54
CA GLY A 374 5.10 -15.58 18.72
C GLY A 374 5.04 -14.73 17.46
N LEU A 375 3.83 -14.34 17.05
CA LEU A 375 3.63 -13.51 15.87
C LEU A 375 4.02 -12.06 16.17
N THR A 376 4.94 -11.51 15.39
CA THR A 376 5.32 -10.09 15.45
C THR A 376 4.31 -9.20 14.73
N ARG A 377 4.32 -7.91 15.09
CA ARG A 377 3.47 -6.89 14.46
C ARG A 377 3.76 -6.72 12.97
N ALA A 378 5.02 -6.81 12.55
CA ALA A 378 5.40 -6.74 11.13
C ALA A 378 4.88 -7.95 10.32
N GLU A 379 4.95 -9.16 10.88
CA GLU A 379 4.39 -10.35 10.26
C GLU A 379 2.87 -10.27 10.17
N ALA A 380 2.19 -9.80 11.22
CA ALA A 380 0.74 -9.63 11.21
C ALA A 380 0.30 -8.62 10.13
N ALA A 381 0.98 -7.46 10.02
CA ALA A 381 0.70 -6.47 8.96
C ALA A 381 0.83 -7.08 7.57
N THR A 382 1.84 -7.92 7.37
CA THR A 382 2.10 -8.64 6.11
C THR A 382 0.98 -9.62 5.79
N MET A 383 0.62 -10.48 6.75
CA MET A 383 -0.44 -11.47 6.58
C MET A 383 -1.81 -10.81 6.34
N LEU A 384 -2.13 -9.74 7.07
CA LEU A 384 -3.39 -9.01 6.91
C LEU A 384 -3.49 -8.34 5.54
N LEU A 385 -2.43 -7.67 5.08
CA LEU A 385 -2.47 -6.99 3.79
C LEU A 385 -2.59 -8.01 2.64
N ARG A 386 -1.81 -9.09 2.68
CA ARG A 386 -1.92 -10.16 1.66
C ARG A 386 -3.27 -10.86 1.69
N TYR A 387 -3.89 -11.00 2.86
CA TYR A 387 -5.25 -11.50 2.97
C TYR A 387 -6.26 -10.60 2.23
N THR A 388 -6.10 -9.27 2.27
CA THR A 388 -6.99 -8.36 1.53
C THR A 388 -6.79 -8.37 0.02
N GLU A 389 -5.75 -9.05 -0.47
CA GLU A 389 -5.43 -9.20 -1.90
C GLU A 389 -5.93 -10.52 -2.49
N LEU A 390 -6.53 -11.41 -1.66
CA LEU A 390 -7.28 -12.59 -2.11
C LEU A 390 -8.53 -12.16 -2.89
#